data_AF-A0AAN4ZCE5-F1
#
_entry.id   AF-A0AAN4ZCE5-F1
#
_cell.length_a   1.000
_cell.length_b   1.000
_cell.length_c   1.000
_cell.angle_alpha   90.00
_cell.angle_beta   90.00
_cell.angle_gamma   90.00
#
_symmetry.space_group_name_H-M   'P 1'
#
loop_
_entity.id
_entity.type
_entity.pdbx_description
1 polymer ?
#
loop_
_entity_poly.entity_id
_entity_poly.type
_entity_poly.pdbx_seq_one_letter_code
_entity_poly.pdbx_strand_id
1 'polypeptide(L)'
;KDEKEGDEEQHGVGIGYWQSLLDTMINIQNRGILPFPVTGATFLRTSIHVAGDSFSMVLMNGEIGSTSWALFHFQLPSLLFSTQACLKFRGQEADKDLVRFVVQRAVIALGKPGEKSDKQAVVTRVQWKGVGITSSNNTREMLDTLIVDALRGGKGNEKSCLDLFQFPALEAVYQSDQEEETIDRVDAADDEEEKPKEVKSTFTCQFYGVVSIQTELNAQLGFLPDLVNSYKKKESAAKSELKTAEKKEKKEE
;
A
#
# COMPACT_ATOMS: atom_id res chain seq x y z
N LYS A 1 48.04 4.81 -18.88
CA LYS A 1 47.48 6.04 -19.51
C LYS A 1 45.99 5.79 -19.41
N ASP A 2 45.48 5.98 -18.20
CA ASP A 2 44.32 5.23 -17.73
C ASP A 2 43.14 6.16 -17.56
N GLU A 3 42.16 5.89 -18.43
CA GLU A 3 40.71 5.92 -18.26
C GLU A 3 40.14 6.63 -17.03
N LYS A 4 39.25 7.59 -17.30
CA LYS A 4 38.08 7.84 -16.46
C LYS A 4 36.84 7.75 -17.34
N GLU A 5 36.20 6.60 -17.27
CA GLU A 5 34.79 6.42 -17.62
C GLU A 5 33.94 7.37 -16.78
N GLY A 6 32.90 7.92 -17.42
CA GLY A 6 31.92 8.78 -16.77
C GLY A 6 31.01 7.94 -15.90
N ASP A 7 30.93 8.30 -14.62
CA ASP A 7 29.87 7.82 -13.74
C ASP A 7 28.53 8.42 -14.21
N GLU A 8 27.71 7.58 -14.83
CA GLU A 8 26.27 7.80 -14.94
C GLU A 8 25.70 7.82 -13.53
N GLU A 9 25.29 9.01 -13.06
CA GLU A 9 24.54 9.17 -11.81
C GLU A 9 23.23 8.38 -11.89
N GLN A 10 23.26 7.18 -11.33
CA GLN A 10 22.07 6.41 -11.01
C GLN A 10 21.14 7.28 -10.15
N HIS A 11 20.06 7.75 -10.76
CA HIS A 11 18.96 8.41 -10.06
C HIS A 11 18.20 7.37 -9.22
N GLY A 12 18.81 6.96 -8.10
CA GLY A 12 18.07 6.42 -6.99
C GLY A 12 17.08 7.49 -6.53
N VAL A 13 15.81 7.12 -6.38
CA VAL A 13 14.77 7.99 -5.83
C VAL A 13 15.17 8.35 -4.39
N GLY A 14 15.90 9.45 -4.25
CA GLY A 14 16.46 9.91 -2.99
C GLY A 14 15.38 10.37 -2.02
N ILE A 15 15.70 10.26 -0.74
CA ILE A 15 14.88 10.56 0.46
C ILE A 15 14.46 12.06 0.58
N GLY A 16 14.58 12.84 -0.50
CA GLY A 16 14.50 14.30 -0.51
C GLY A 16 13.47 14.93 -1.46
N TYR A 17 12.58 14.18 -2.10
CA TYR A 17 11.72 14.72 -3.18
C TYR A 17 10.94 15.99 -2.79
N TRP A 18 10.37 16.00 -1.58
CA TRP A 18 9.62 17.16 -1.08
C TRP A 18 10.52 18.34 -0.73
N GLN A 19 11.71 18.07 -0.21
CA GLN A 19 12.74 19.06 0.09
C GLN A 19 13.19 19.75 -1.20
N SER A 20 13.50 18.98 -2.26
CA SER A 20 13.88 19.53 -3.57
C SER A 20 12.78 20.38 -4.21
N LEU A 21 11.51 20.00 -4.03
CA LEU A 21 10.37 20.81 -4.48
C LEU A 21 10.26 22.13 -3.71
N LEU A 22 10.44 22.11 -2.40
CA LEU A 22 10.46 23.31 -1.57
C LEU A 22 11.65 24.22 -1.93
N ASP A 23 12.83 23.66 -2.16
CA ASP A 23 14.01 24.42 -2.60
C ASP A 23 13.79 25.06 -3.97
N THR A 24 13.13 24.35 -4.89
CA THR A 24 12.74 24.90 -6.19
C THR A 24 11.79 26.09 -6.02
N MET A 25 10.80 25.99 -5.12
CA MET A 25 9.90 27.11 -4.81
C MET A 25 10.65 28.32 -4.24
N ILE A 26 11.57 28.10 -3.30
CA ILE A 26 12.42 29.17 -2.74
C ILE A 26 13.24 29.84 -3.86
N ASN A 27 13.79 29.07 -4.78
CA ASN A 27 14.53 29.59 -5.92
C ASN A 27 13.67 30.44 -6.86
N ILE A 28 12.43 30.02 -7.14
CA ILE A 28 11.46 30.82 -7.92
C ILE A 28 11.14 32.14 -7.20
N GLN A 29 10.97 32.11 -5.88
CA GLN A 29 10.69 33.31 -5.09
C GLN A 29 11.90 34.26 -5.03
N ASN A 30 13.11 33.74 -4.89
CA ASN A 30 14.36 34.52 -4.92
C ASN A 30 14.60 35.19 -6.28
N ARG A 31 14.12 34.59 -7.37
CA ARG A 31 14.16 35.19 -8.71
C ARG A 31 13.10 36.29 -8.92
N GLY A 32 12.29 36.60 -7.91
CA GLY A 32 11.23 37.62 -7.98
C GLY A 32 10.03 37.21 -8.84
N ILE A 33 9.94 35.94 -9.25
CA ILE A 33 8.84 35.42 -10.07
C ILE A 33 7.58 35.22 -9.22
N LEU A 34 7.76 34.82 -7.96
CA LEU A 34 6.70 34.73 -6.96
C LEU A 34 7.11 35.55 -5.73
N PRO A 35 6.19 36.32 -5.12
CA PRO A 35 6.51 37.06 -3.91
C PRO A 35 6.77 36.12 -2.73
N PHE A 36 7.65 36.52 -1.83
CA PHE A 36 7.71 35.94 -0.50
C PHE A 36 6.49 36.38 0.31
N PRO A 37 5.84 35.49 1.08
CA PRO A 37 4.78 35.90 1.97
C PRO A 37 5.33 36.88 3.03
N VAL A 38 4.73 38.07 3.11
CA VAL A 38 5.11 39.14 4.07
C VAL A 38 4.84 38.72 5.51
N THR A 39 3.80 37.91 5.70
CA THR A 39 3.48 37.18 6.94
C THR A 39 2.86 35.85 6.54
N GLY A 40 3.32 34.74 7.12
CA GLY A 40 2.67 33.45 6.95
C GLY A 40 3.57 32.36 6.37
N ALA A 41 2.95 31.39 5.71
CA ALA A 41 3.60 30.18 5.26
C ALA A 41 3.20 29.83 3.83
N THR A 42 4.15 29.25 3.09
CA THR A 42 3.90 28.70 1.76
C THR A 42 3.61 27.21 1.90
N PHE A 43 2.46 26.77 1.39
CA PHE A 43 2.06 25.36 1.42
C PHE A 43 2.08 24.75 0.03
N LEU A 44 2.71 23.59 -0.09
CA LEU A 44 2.59 22.69 -1.24
C LEU A 44 1.82 21.45 -0.78
N ARG A 45 0.68 21.18 -1.41
CA ARG A 45 -0.16 20.03 -1.09
C ARG A 45 -0.36 19.16 -2.30
N THR A 46 -0.26 17.86 -2.11
CA THR A 46 -0.61 16.86 -3.12
C THR A 46 -1.48 15.79 -2.48
N SER A 47 -2.40 15.25 -3.26
CA SER A 47 -3.23 14.14 -2.83
C SER A 47 -3.55 13.24 -4.01
N ILE A 48 -3.44 11.93 -3.79
CA ILE A 48 -3.88 10.89 -4.70
C ILE A 48 -4.97 10.11 -3.96
N HIS A 49 -6.16 10.11 -4.53
CA HIS A 49 -7.30 9.38 -3.99
C HIS A 49 -7.70 8.30 -4.98
N VAL A 50 -7.69 7.05 -4.51
CA VAL A 50 -8.16 5.88 -5.25
C VAL A 50 -9.35 5.32 -4.48
N ALA A 51 -10.52 5.34 -5.08
CA ALA A 51 -11.74 4.77 -4.51
C ALA A 51 -12.44 3.90 -5.54
N GLY A 52 -13.06 2.82 -5.09
CA GLY A 52 -13.88 1.95 -5.92
C GLY A 52 -15.14 1.54 -5.20
N ASP A 53 -16.17 1.14 -5.96
CA ASP A 53 -17.41 0.65 -5.38
C ASP A 53 -17.22 -0.73 -4.72
N SER A 54 -16.38 -1.57 -5.34
CA SER A 54 -16.00 -2.86 -4.80
C SER A 54 -14.64 -3.32 -5.33
N PHE A 55 -13.96 -4.16 -4.56
CA PHE A 55 -12.75 -4.86 -4.96
C PHE A 55 -12.88 -6.34 -4.60
N SER A 56 -12.61 -7.21 -5.55
CA SER A 56 -12.67 -8.66 -5.36
C SER A 56 -11.38 -9.31 -5.83
N MET A 57 -10.84 -10.22 -5.02
CA MET A 57 -9.64 -10.99 -5.34
C MET A 57 -9.90 -12.46 -5.07
N VAL A 58 -9.51 -13.31 -6.03
CA VAL A 58 -9.65 -14.75 -5.94
C VAL A 58 -8.26 -15.37 -5.80
N LEU A 59 -8.10 -16.23 -4.80
CA LEU A 59 -6.87 -16.97 -4.53
C LEU A 59 -7.16 -18.47 -4.65
N MET A 60 -6.51 -19.16 -5.59
CA MET A 60 -6.76 -20.58 -5.91
C MET A 60 -5.48 -21.40 -5.80
N ASN A 61 -5.52 -22.73 -5.76
CA ASN A 61 -4.28 -23.52 -5.68
C ASN A 61 -3.55 -23.66 -7.03
N GLY A 62 -3.20 -22.55 -7.70
CA GLY A 62 -2.39 -22.50 -8.93
C GLY A 62 -2.94 -23.23 -10.16
N GLU A 63 -4.12 -23.85 -10.07
CA GLU A 63 -4.82 -24.51 -11.18
C GLU A 63 -6.25 -23.99 -11.22
N ILE A 64 -6.72 -23.61 -12.42
CA ILE A 64 -8.08 -23.10 -12.64
C ILE A 64 -9.12 -24.19 -12.31
N GLY A 65 -8.77 -25.47 -12.46
CA GLY A 65 -9.60 -26.62 -12.07
C GLY A 65 -9.65 -26.91 -10.57
N SER A 66 -9.12 -26.03 -9.71
CA SER A 66 -9.17 -26.24 -8.27
C SER A 66 -10.62 -26.26 -7.77
N THR A 67 -10.94 -27.27 -6.97
CA THR A 67 -12.28 -27.43 -6.36
C THR A 67 -12.47 -26.53 -5.14
N SER A 68 -11.47 -25.73 -4.74
CA SER A 68 -11.61 -24.77 -3.65
C SER A 68 -10.72 -23.55 -3.81
N TRP A 69 -11.27 -22.38 -3.49
CA TRP A 69 -10.55 -21.10 -3.51
C TRP A 69 -11.02 -20.17 -2.40
N ALA A 70 -10.18 -19.18 -2.09
CA ALA A 70 -10.55 -18.07 -1.21
C ALA A 70 -10.98 -16.87 -2.07
N LEU A 71 -12.13 -16.30 -1.75
CA LEU A 71 -12.62 -15.05 -2.30
C LEU A 71 -12.49 -13.97 -1.23
N PHE A 72 -11.74 -12.92 -1.55
CA PHE A 72 -11.68 -11.69 -0.77
C PHE A 72 -12.56 -10.67 -1.46
N HIS A 73 -13.51 -10.08 -0.76
CA HIS A 73 -14.40 -9.07 -1.29
C HIS A 73 -14.49 -7.88 -0.34
N PHE A 74 -14.31 -6.68 -0.88
CA PHE A 74 -14.32 -5.41 -0.16
C PHE A 74 -15.33 -4.49 -0.81
N GLN A 75 -16.14 -3.82 0.00
CA GLN A 75 -17.13 -2.83 -0.40
C GLN A 75 -16.61 -1.44 -0.06
N LEU A 76 -16.74 -0.53 -1.04
CA LEU A 76 -16.28 0.86 -0.93
C LEU A 76 -14.83 1.00 -0.44
N PRO A 77 -13.86 0.23 -0.95
CA PRO A 77 -12.46 0.43 -0.58
C PRO A 77 -11.98 1.82 -1.06
N SER A 78 -11.22 2.50 -0.20
CA SER A 78 -10.64 3.80 -0.49
C SER A 78 -9.22 3.89 0.06
N LEU A 79 -8.30 4.40 -0.75
CA LEU A 79 -6.93 4.72 -0.39
C LEU A 79 -6.67 6.19 -0.72
N LEU A 80 -6.35 6.99 0.28
CA LEU A 80 -5.94 8.38 0.13
C LEU A 80 -4.48 8.52 0.58
N PHE A 81 -3.60 8.90 -0.32
CA PHE A 81 -2.28 9.38 0.02
C PHE A 81 -2.26 10.90 -0.12
N SER A 82 -1.86 11.61 0.91
CA SER A 82 -1.74 13.06 0.89
C SER A 82 -0.41 13.50 1.49
N THR A 83 0.27 14.43 0.83
CA THR A 83 1.45 15.08 1.39
C THR A 83 1.23 16.58 1.44
N GLN A 84 1.64 17.19 2.54
CA GLN A 84 1.69 18.62 2.72
C GLN A 84 3.10 19.00 3.12
N ALA A 85 3.76 19.82 2.31
CA ALA A 85 5.01 20.47 2.63
C ALA A 85 4.73 21.96 2.90
N CYS A 86 5.38 22.53 3.90
CA CYS A 86 5.16 23.88 4.39
C CYS A 86 6.50 24.56 4.65
N LEU A 87 6.62 25.82 4.23
CA LEU A 87 7.72 26.73 4.54
C LEU A 87 7.16 27.86 5.38
N LYS A 88 7.59 27.95 6.64
CA LYS A 88 7.29 29.09 7.52
C LYS A 88 8.48 30.02 7.55
N PHE A 89 8.22 31.31 7.39
CA PHE A 89 9.21 32.36 7.56
C PHE A 89 9.00 32.98 8.94
N ARG A 90 10.04 32.98 9.76
CA ARG A 90 10.03 33.66 11.05
C ARG A 90 10.89 34.92 10.93
N GLY A 91 10.33 36.08 11.29
CA GLY A 91 11.03 37.37 11.28
C GLY A 91 10.39 38.43 10.37
N GLN A 92 10.55 39.71 10.73
CA GLN A 92 9.97 40.84 9.99
C GLN A 92 10.92 41.53 9.00
N GLU A 93 12.22 41.24 9.04
CA GLU A 93 13.19 41.66 8.02
C GLU A 93 14.56 41.01 8.33
N ALA A 94 15.31 40.72 7.26
CA ALA A 94 16.71 40.25 7.19
C ALA A 94 17.09 38.86 7.72
N ASP A 95 16.62 38.38 8.88
CA ASP A 95 16.90 37.01 9.36
C ASP A 95 15.71 36.10 9.08
N LYS A 96 15.80 35.33 7.99
CA LYS A 96 14.74 34.43 7.53
C LYS A 96 14.98 33.04 8.08
N ASP A 97 14.74 32.87 9.38
CA ASP A 97 14.61 31.54 9.99
C ASP A 97 13.53 30.76 9.20
N LEU A 98 13.98 29.71 8.50
CA LEU A 98 13.16 28.87 7.66
C LEU A 98 12.82 27.59 8.41
N VAL A 99 11.53 27.37 8.66
CA VAL A 99 11.07 26.08 9.19
C VAL A 99 10.39 25.32 8.07
N ARG A 100 10.95 24.14 7.76
CA ARG A 100 10.37 23.18 6.83
C ARG A 100 9.53 22.19 7.62
N PHE A 101 8.30 22.01 7.17
CA PHE A 101 7.40 21.04 7.78
C PHE A 101 6.77 20.17 6.70
N VAL A 102 6.97 18.86 6.78
CA VAL A 102 6.42 17.88 5.85
C VAL A 102 5.53 16.91 6.60
N VAL A 103 4.25 16.86 6.21
CA VAL A 103 3.26 15.90 6.69
C VAL A 103 2.93 14.94 5.57
N GLN A 104 3.15 13.66 5.80
CA GLN A 104 2.72 12.60 4.90
C GLN A 104 1.64 11.79 5.60
N ARG A 105 0.49 11.63 4.94
CA ARG A 105 -0.66 10.93 5.48
C ARG A 105 -1.16 9.91 4.47
N ALA A 106 -1.31 8.67 4.90
CA ALA A 106 -1.97 7.61 4.15
C ALA A 106 -3.21 7.14 4.92
N VAL A 107 -4.36 7.15 4.26
CA VAL A 107 -5.64 6.70 4.81
C VAL A 107 -6.12 5.52 3.99
N ILE A 108 -6.33 4.39 4.65
CA ILE A 108 -6.99 3.21 4.08
C ILE A 108 -8.35 3.12 4.75
N ALA A 109 -9.41 3.19 3.95
CA ALA A 109 -10.78 3.11 4.43
C ALA A 109 -11.55 2.00 3.71
N LEU A 110 -12.51 1.46 4.42
CA LEU A 110 -13.44 0.44 3.93
C LEU A 110 -14.85 0.81 4.40
N GLY A 111 -15.82 0.78 3.49
CA GLY A 111 -17.18 1.20 3.81
C GLY A 111 -17.29 2.69 4.12
N LYS A 112 -18.46 3.13 4.59
CA LYS A 112 -18.67 4.51 5.04
C LYS A 112 -18.48 4.63 6.56
N PRO A 113 -17.86 5.72 7.04
CA PRO A 113 -17.80 6.00 8.47
C PRO A 113 -19.21 6.04 9.08
N GLY A 114 -19.42 5.34 10.19
CA GLY A 114 -20.72 5.27 10.89
C GLY A 114 -21.74 4.31 10.28
N GLU A 115 -21.41 3.61 9.19
CA GLU A 115 -22.24 2.55 8.65
C GLU A 115 -22.14 1.29 9.51
N LYS A 116 -23.27 0.82 10.06
CA LYS A 116 -23.34 -0.37 10.93
C LYS A 116 -23.39 -1.70 10.17
N SER A 117 -22.97 -1.72 8.91
CA SER A 117 -22.92 -2.96 8.14
C SER A 117 -21.68 -3.75 8.57
N ASP A 118 -21.89 -4.95 9.08
CA ASP A 118 -20.83 -5.84 9.57
C ASP A 118 -20.11 -6.59 8.42
N LYS A 119 -20.50 -6.34 7.16
CA LYS A 119 -20.00 -7.06 5.97
C LYS A 119 -19.38 -6.13 4.93
N GLN A 120 -18.56 -5.17 5.35
CA GLN A 120 -17.85 -4.29 4.43
C GLN A 120 -16.66 -4.98 3.77
N ALA A 121 -16.07 -5.97 4.42
CA ALA A 121 -15.23 -6.94 3.74
C ALA A 121 -15.50 -8.35 4.23
N VAL A 122 -15.38 -9.30 3.33
CA VAL A 122 -15.62 -10.70 3.59
C VAL A 122 -14.52 -11.54 2.95
N VAL A 123 -14.05 -12.53 3.68
CA VAL A 123 -13.19 -13.59 3.16
C VAL A 123 -14.02 -14.87 3.14
N THR A 124 -14.37 -15.35 1.95
CA THR A 124 -15.22 -16.52 1.76
C THR A 124 -14.41 -17.68 1.20
N ARG A 125 -14.47 -18.84 1.84
CA ARG A 125 -14.04 -20.10 1.22
C ARG A 125 -15.13 -20.55 0.28
N VAL A 126 -14.76 -20.79 -0.97
CA VAL A 126 -15.64 -21.42 -1.95
C VAL A 126 -15.15 -22.83 -2.21
N GLN A 127 -16.08 -23.77 -2.26
CA GLN A 127 -15.84 -25.16 -2.62
C GLN A 127 -16.83 -25.62 -3.68
N TRP A 128 -16.32 -26.33 -4.67
CA TRP A 128 -17.08 -26.95 -5.74
C TRP A 128 -17.24 -28.44 -5.45
N LYS A 129 -18.47 -28.96 -5.54
CA LYS A 129 -18.82 -30.37 -5.22
C LYS A 129 -18.77 -31.32 -6.42
N GLY A 130 -18.45 -30.83 -7.62
CA GLY A 130 -18.31 -31.61 -8.86
C GLY A 130 -16.88 -31.60 -9.46
N VAL A 131 -16.78 -31.87 -10.76
CA VAL A 131 -15.54 -31.63 -11.53
C VAL A 131 -15.22 -30.14 -11.44
N GLY A 132 -13.98 -29.80 -11.09
CA GLY A 132 -13.55 -28.41 -10.86
C GLY A 132 -13.84 -27.48 -12.04
N ILE A 133 -13.65 -26.18 -11.84
CA ILE A 133 -14.03 -25.17 -12.84
C ILE A 133 -13.39 -25.51 -14.19
N THR A 134 -14.23 -25.80 -15.17
CA THR A 134 -13.79 -25.96 -16.55
C THR A 134 -13.41 -24.58 -17.07
N SER A 135 -12.20 -24.46 -17.63
CA SER A 135 -11.74 -23.28 -18.36
C SER A 135 -12.78 -22.86 -19.40
N SER A 136 -13.55 -21.80 -19.13
CA SER A 136 -14.36 -21.14 -20.14
C SER A 136 -13.44 -20.24 -20.97
N ASN A 137 -13.67 -20.16 -22.29
CA ASN A 137 -12.93 -19.22 -23.15
C ASN A 137 -13.37 -17.76 -22.93
N ASN A 138 -14.38 -17.53 -22.08
CA ASN A 138 -14.92 -16.22 -21.75
C ASN A 138 -14.55 -15.83 -20.32
N THR A 139 -13.67 -14.83 -20.18
CA THR A 139 -13.24 -14.27 -18.89
C THR A 139 -14.41 -13.77 -18.05
N ARG A 140 -15.46 -13.24 -18.67
CA ARG A 140 -16.62 -12.71 -17.95
C ARG A 140 -17.39 -13.81 -17.23
N GLU A 141 -17.68 -14.91 -17.93
CA GLU A 141 -18.35 -16.07 -17.35
C GLU A 141 -17.53 -16.69 -16.21
N MET A 142 -16.20 -16.70 -16.36
CA MET A 142 -15.29 -17.17 -15.31
C MET A 142 -15.34 -16.26 -14.07
N LEU A 143 -15.32 -14.94 -14.24
CA LEU A 143 -15.42 -13.99 -13.13
C LEU A 143 -16.79 -14.06 -12.46
N ASP A 144 -17.87 -14.21 -13.22
CA ASP A 144 -19.22 -14.40 -12.68
C ASP A 144 -19.27 -15.67 -11.81
N THR A 145 -18.69 -16.77 -12.30
CA THR A 145 -18.62 -18.06 -11.59
C THR A 145 -17.79 -17.98 -10.31
N LEU A 146 -16.64 -17.32 -10.35
CA LEU A 146 -15.67 -17.25 -9.25
C LEU A 146 -16.06 -16.23 -8.16
N ILE A 147 -16.69 -15.13 -8.57
CA ILE A 147 -16.93 -13.96 -7.72
C ILE A 147 -18.43 -13.76 -7.52
N VAL A 148 -19.19 -13.51 -8.58
CA VAL A 148 -20.60 -13.08 -8.47
C VAL A 148 -21.47 -14.17 -7.85
N ASP A 149 -21.33 -15.41 -8.30
CA ASP A 149 -22.09 -16.55 -7.77
C ASP A 149 -21.73 -16.85 -6.31
N ALA A 150 -20.46 -16.72 -5.96
CA ALA A 150 -19.97 -16.93 -4.61
C ALA A 150 -20.56 -15.89 -3.65
N LEU A 151 -20.58 -14.61 -4.06
CA LEU A 151 -21.20 -13.52 -3.30
C LEU A 151 -22.72 -13.66 -3.16
N ARG A 152 -23.39 -14.31 -4.12
CA ARG A 152 -24.83 -14.64 -4.04
C ARG A 152 -25.14 -15.83 -3.12
N GLY A 153 -24.12 -16.38 -2.44
CA GLY A 153 -24.25 -17.49 -1.50
C GLY A 153 -24.33 -18.85 -2.18
N GLY A 154 -23.91 -18.98 -3.44
CA GLY A 154 -23.81 -20.25 -4.13
C GLY A 154 -25.12 -21.05 -4.15
N LYS A 155 -26.25 -20.42 -4.52
CA LYS A 155 -27.54 -21.12 -4.66
C LYS A 155 -27.54 -22.02 -5.90
N GLY A 156 -26.87 -23.16 -5.78
CA GLY A 156 -26.86 -24.27 -6.74
C GLY A 156 -26.30 -25.51 -6.04
N ASN A 157 -26.79 -26.70 -6.40
CA ASN A 157 -26.39 -27.96 -5.74
C ASN A 157 -24.88 -28.28 -5.83
N GLU A 158 -24.11 -27.49 -6.58
CA GLU A 158 -22.73 -27.76 -6.96
C GLU A 158 -21.70 -26.89 -6.22
N LYS A 159 -22.10 -25.82 -5.52
CA LYS A 159 -21.19 -24.91 -4.81
C LYS A 159 -21.55 -24.79 -3.32
N SER A 160 -20.55 -24.72 -2.45
CA SER A 160 -20.70 -24.33 -1.06
C SER A 160 -19.78 -23.16 -0.74
N CYS A 161 -20.35 -22.09 -0.18
CA CYS A 161 -19.64 -20.88 0.22
C CYS A 161 -19.71 -20.74 1.75
N LEU A 162 -18.57 -20.50 2.38
CA LEU A 162 -18.45 -20.31 3.83
C LEU A 162 -17.67 -19.03 4.11
N ASP A 163 -18.29 -18.05 4.77
CA ASP A 163 -17.63 -16.81 5.18
C ASP A 163 -16.68 -17.11 6.35
N LEU A 164 -15.38 -17.00 6.12
CA LEU A 164 -14.36 -17.22 7.15
C LEU A 164 -14.23 -15.99 8.07
N PHE A 165 -14.18 -14.81 7.47
CA PHE A 165 -14.01 -13.54 8.17
C PHE A 165 -14.98 -12.49 7.62
N GLN A 166 -15.56 -11.69 8.52
CA GLN A 166 -16.39 -10.54 8.18
C GLN A 166 -15.86 -9.32 8.93
N PHE A 167 -15.56 -8.27 8.17
CA PHE A 167 -15.02 -7.02 8.69
C PHE A 167 -16.05 -5.90 8.54
N PRO A 168 -16.25 -5.10 9.60
CA PRO A 168 -17.07 -3.90 9.53
C PRO A 168 -16.36 -2.81 8.73
N ALA A 169 -17.02 -1.65 8.58
CA ALA A 169 -16.34 -0.46 8.11
C ALA A 169 -15.11 -0.16 8.99
N LEU A 170 -14.02 0.28 8.36
CA LEU A 170 -12.78 0.60 9.05
C LEU A 170 -12.11 1.81 8.42
N GLU A 171 -11.32 2.51 9.23
CA GLU A 171 -10.40 3.54 8.77
C GLU A 171 -9.04 3.34 9.47
N ALA A 172 -8.00 3.12 8.68
CA ALA A 172 -6.62 3.11 9.13
C ALA A 172 -5.91 4.35 8.60
N VAL A 173 -5.32 5.14 9.51
CA VAL A 173 -4.60 6.37 9.21
C VAL A 173 -3.16 6.20 9.66
N TYR A 174 -2.25 6.24 8.70
CA TYR A 174 -0.83 6.50 8.94
C TYR A 174 -0.55 7.98 8.71
N GLN A 175 0.16 8.61 9.64
CA GLN A 175 0.65 9.98 9.51
C GLN A 175 2.11 10.04 9.96
N SER A 176 2.93 10.74 9.19
CA SER A 176 4.33 11.04 9.49
C SER A 176 4.51 12.55 9.42
N ASP A 177 4.91 13.14 10.54
CA ASP A 177 5.20 14.56 10.67
C ASP A 177 6.72 14.74 10.79
N GLN A 178 7.30 15.53 9.90
CA GLN A 178 8.73 15.82 9.84
C GLN A 178 8.91 17.32 9.94
N GLU A 179 9.62 17.77 10.97
CA GLU A 179 9.96 19.18 11.16
C GLU A 179 11.48 19.32 11.06
N GLU A 180 11.92 20.25 10.23
CA GLU A 180 13.33 20.61 10.07
C GLU A 180 13.45 22.12 10.20
N GLU A 181 14.05 22.56 11.30
CA GLU A 181 14.49 23.92 11.50
C GLU A 181 15.83 24.08 10.79
N THR A 182 15.91 24.92 9.75
CA THR A 182 17.21 25.38 9.28
C THR A 182 17.64 26.54 10.16
N ILE A 183 18.53 26.29 11.11
CA ILE A 183 19.33 27.33 11.75
C ILE A 183 20.33 27.83 10.69
N ASP A 184 20.42 29.15 10.56
CA ASP A 184 21.08 29.86 9.48
C ASP A 184 22.58 29.53 9.28
N ARG A 185 23.03 29.89 8.08
CA ARG A 185 24.35 29.62 7.48
C ARG A 185 25.55 30.00 8.36
N VAL A 186 26.50 29.06 8.43
CA VAL A 186 27.97 29.21 8.34
C VAL A 186 28.55 30.42 9.09
N ASP A 187 29.04 30.20 10.32
CA ASP A 187 30.32 30.73 10.84
C ASP A 187 30.46 30.44 12.34
N ALA A 188 30.72 29.18 12.71
CA ALA A 188 31.41 28.87 13.95
C ALA A 188 32.04 27.48 13.80
N ALA A 189 33.36 27.45 13.94
CA ALA A 189 34.10 26.23 14.10
C ALA A 189 33.58 25.43 15.32
N ASP A 190 33.69 24.11 15.19
CA ASP A 190 33.73 23.11 16.25
C ASP A 190 32.39 22.74 16.96
N ASP A 191 32.04 21.46 16.81
CA ASP A 191 31.19 20.64 17.69
C ASP A 191 29.69 20.98 17.86
N GLU A 192 28.92 21.06 16.77
CA GLU A 192 27.47 20.85 16.86
C GLU A 192 27.09 19.45 16.36
N GLU A 193 26.81 18.55 17.30
CA GLU A 193 26.13 17.27 17.04
C GLU A 193 24.93 17.53 16.13
N GLU A 194 24.97 16.96 14.92
CA GLU A 194 23.89 17.00 13.94
C GLU A 194 22.61 16.49 14.62
N LYS A 195 21.76 17.41 15.11
CA LYS A 195 20.59 17.06 15.90
C LYS A 195 19.74 16.11 15.06
N PRO A 196 19.40 14.91 15.56
CA PRO A 196 18.63 13.95 14.79
C PRO A 196 17.29 14.57 14.43
N LYS A 197 16.97 14.59 13.14
CA LYS A 197 15.66 15.04 12.65
C LYS A 197 14.57 14.18 13.32
N GLU A 198 13.76 14.80 14.18
CA GLU A 198 12.69 14.10 14.87
C GLU A 198 11.54 13.84 13.88
N VAL A 199 11.26 12.57 13.62
CA VAL A 199 10.12 12.15 12.79
C VAL A 199 9.05 11.55 13.69
N LYS A 200 7.87 12.16 13.72
CA LYS A 200 6.73 11.69 14.52
C LYS A 200 5.79 10.88 13.63
N SER A 201 5.77 9.58 13.84
CA SER A 201 4.88 8.67 13.11
C SER A 201 3.74 8.17 14.00
N THR A 202 2.51 8.30 13.51
CA THR A 202 1.31 7.79 14.16
C THR A 202 0.60 6.83 13.22
N PHE A 203 0.22 5.66 13.72
CA PHE A 203 -0.64 4.72 13.02
C PHE A 203 -1.86 4.43 13.88
N THR A 204 -3.05 4.78 13.39
CA THR A 204 -4.32 4.52 14.06
C THR A 204 -5.18 3.64 13.17
N CYS A 205 -5.83 2.63 13.75
CA CYS A 205 -6.80 1.79 13.05
C CYS A 205 -8.09 1.75 13.86
N GLN A 206 -9.16 2.25 13.27
CA GLN A 206 -10.48 2.33 13.88
C GLN A 206 -11.46 1.44 13.13
N PHE A 207 -12.13 0.55 13.86
CA PHE A 207 -13.25 -0.23 13.35
C PHE A 207 -14.57 0.41 13.80
N TYR A 208 -15.55 0.47 12.90
CA TYR A 208 -16.87 1.06 13.13
C TYR A 208 -17.96 -0.01 13.33
N GLY A 209 -17.57 -1.21 13.78
CA GLY A 209 -18.45 -2.33 14.07
C GLY A 209 -17.69 -3.50 14.70
N VAL A 210 -18.35 -4.65 14.80
CA VAL A 210 -17.74 -5.85 15.39
C VAL A 210 -17.03 -6.65 14.30
N VAL A 211 -15.75 -6.94 14.50
CA VAL A 211 -15.04 -7.93 13.67
C VAL A 211 -15.61 -9.30 14.01
N SER A 212 -16.30 -9.91 13.04
CA SER A 212 -16.99 -11.17 13.24
C SER A 212 -16.19 -12.30 12.60
N ILE A 213 -15.82 -13.27 13.44
CA ILE A 213 -15.14 -14.50 13.04
C ILE A 213 -16.20 -15.61 13.10
N GLN A 214 -16.44 -16.30 11.97
CA GLN A 214 -17.38 -17.44 12.00
C GLN A 214 -16.78 -18.63 12.75
N THR A 215 -17.65 -19.49 13.30
CA THR A 215 -17.30 -20.49 14.32
C THR A 215 -16.61 -21.75 13.80
N GLU A 216 -16.39 -21.91 12.49
CA GLU A 216 -15.65 -23.06 11.95
C GLU A 216 -14.12 -22.82 12.00
N LEU A 217 -13.57 -22.88 13.20
CA LEU A 217 -12.14 -22.69 13.48
C LEU A 217 -11.25 -23.60 12.61
N ASN A 218 -11.69 -24.84 12.34
CA ASN A 218 -10.96 -25.79 11.50
C ASN A 218 -10.83 -25.32 10.05
N ALA A 219 -11.84 -24.63 9.51
CA ALA A 219 -11.78 -24.06 8.17
C ALA A 219 -10.86 -22.82 8.15
N GLN A 220 -10.73 -22.08 9.25
CA GLN A 220 -9.87 -20.90 9.32
C GLN A 220 -8.39 -21.25 9.54
N LEU A 221 -8.10 -22.17 10.46
CA LEU A 221 -6.73 -22.55 10.82
C LEU A 221 -6.07 -23.47 9.78
N GLY A 222 -6.85 -24.26 9.04
CA GLY A 222 -6.33 -25.14 8.00
C GLY A 222 -6.28 -24.47 6.62
N PHE A 223 -7.46 -24.13 6.07
CA PHE A 223 -7.58 -23.84 4.64
C PHE A 223 -6.76 -22.64 4.15
N LEU A 224 -6.88 -21.47 4.79
CA LEU A 224 -6.18 -20.26 4.32
C LEU A 224 -4.66 -20.38 4.48
N PRO A 225 -4.12 -20.80 5.63
CA PRO A 225 -2.68 -21.05 5.78
C PRO A 225 -2.17 -22.11 4.80
N ASP A 226 -2.89 -23.22 4.60
CA ASP A 226 -2.51 -24.27 3.65
C ASP A 226 -2.49 -23.75 2.21
N LEU A 227 -3.49 -22.95 1.84
CA LEU A 227 -3.56 -22.31 0.52
C LEU A 227 -2.40 -21.33 0.31
N VAL A 228 -2.08 -20.48 1.28
CA VAL A 228 -0.92 -19.57 1.19
C VAL A 228 0.39 -20.35 1.14
N ASN A 229 0.51 -21.41 1.93
CA ASN A 229 1.71 -22.26 1.96
C ASN A 229 1.89 -23.05 0.66
N SER A 230 0.82 -23.38 -0.07
CA SER A 230 0.94 -24.08 -1.36
C SER A 230 1.70 -23.23 -2.38
N TYR A 231 1.50 -21.92 -2.39
CA TYR A 231 2.25 -20.98 -3.22
C TYR A 231 3.73 -20.90 -2.81
N LYS A 232 4.02 -20.84 -1.50
CA LYS A 232 5.41 -20.84 -0.99
C LYS A 232 6.15 -22.13 -1.34
N LYS A 233 5.47 -23.28 -1.23
CA LYS A 233 6.04 -24.59 -1.58
C LYS A 233 6.31 -24.70 -3.09
N LYS A 234 5.39 -24.25 -3.95
CA LYS A 234 5.61 -24.18 -5.40
C LYS A 234 6.79 -23.29 -5.77
N GLU A 235 7.00 -22.17 -5.07
CA GLU A 235 8.16 -21.30 -5.26
C GLU A 235 9.48 -22.01 -4.90
N SER A 236 9.50 -22.77 -3.80
CA SER A 236 10.69 -23.56 -3.41
C SER A 236 10.99 -24.71 -4.37
N ALA A 237 9.95 -25.36 -4.90
CA ALA A 237 10.07 -26.42 -5.90
C ALA A 237 10.59 -25.87 -7.23
N ALA A 238 10.02 -24.77 -7.73
CA ALA A 238 10.49 -24.09 -8.95
C ALA A 238 11.95 -23.65 -8.83
N LYS A 239 12.37 -23.08 -7.68
CA LYS A 239 13.77 -22.72 -7.43
C LYS A 239 14.71 -23.94 -7.37
N SER A 240 14.22 -25.10 -6.95
CA SER A 240 15.01 -26.35 -6.93
C SER A 240 15.14 -26.99 -8.31
N GLU A 241 14.11 -26.88 -9.16
CA GLU A 241 14.11 -27.38 -10.53
C GLU A 241 15.03 -26.54 -11.43
N LEU A 242 15.00 -25.20 -11.31
CA LEU A 242 15.94 -24.29 -11.97
C LEU A 242 17.41 -24.60 -11.62
N LYS A 243 17.72 -24.83 -10.34
CA LYS A 243 19.07 -25.22 -9.89
C LYS A 243 19.51 -26.60 -10.39
N THR A 244 18.55 -27.48 -10.71
CA THR A 244 18.82 -28.82 -11.22
C THR A 244 19.01 -28.78 -12.75
N ALA A 245 18.32 -27.88 -13.45
CA ALA A 245 18.51 -27.61 -14.87
C ALA A 245 19.87 -26.95 -15.16
N GLU A 246 20.26 -25.92 -14.41
CA GLU A 246 21.57 -25.26 -14.54
C GLU A 246 22.75 -26.22 -14.25
N LYS A 247 22.55 -27.21 -13.37
CA LYS A 247 23.56 -28.25 -13.10
C LYS A 247 23.66 -29.32 -14.20
N LYS A 248 22.62 -29.48 -15.02
CA LYS A 248 22.65 -30.39 -16.17
C LYS A 248 23.31 -29.73 -17.38
N GLU A 249 23.02 -28.46 -17.65
CA GLU A 249 23.69 -27.70 -18.73
C GLU A 249 25.20 -27.57 -18.50
N LYS A 250 25.66 -27.31 -17.26
CA LYS A 250 27.10 -27.27 -16.92
C LYS A 250 27.82 -28.63 -16.93
N LYS A 251 27.12 -29.73 -17.18
CA LYS A 251 27.71 -31.07 -17.34
C LYS A 251 27.76 -31.53 -18.80
N GLU A 252 27.12 -30.80 -19.70
CA GLU A 252 27.08 -31.08 -21.13
C GLU A 252 27.97 -30.15 -21.97
N GLU A 253 28.57 -29.12 -21.36
CA GLU A 253 29.78 -28.40 -21.84
C GLU A 253 31.07 -29.02 -21.28
#